data_AF-A0A348ZMA3-F1
#
_entry.id   AF-A0A348ZMA3-F1
#
_cell.length_a   1.000
_cell.length_b   1.000
_cell.length_c   1.000
_cell.angle_alpha   90.00
_cell.angle_beta   90.00
_cell.angle_gamma   90.00
#
_symmetry.space_group_name_H-M   'P 1'
#
loop_
_entity.id
_entity.type
_entity.pdbx_description
1 polymer ?
#
loop_
_entity_poly.entity_id
_entity_poly.type
_entity_poly.pdbx_seq_one_letter_code
_entity_poly.pdbx_strand_id
1 'polypeptide(L)' 'VYTVDARSIAMECLGKNFPNTPMLSAIVKVTGALEENTFFEEMEGSFKHKFAKKPEVVDGNMKALKKAFEEVK' A
#
# COMPACT_ATOMS: atom_id res chain seq x y z
N VAL A 1 -9.74 16.98 7.14
CA VAL A 1 -8.96 15.97 7.89
C VAL A 1 -9.21 14.65 7.19
N TYR A 2 -8.15 13.93 6.81
CA TYR A 2 -8.25 12.61 6.18
C TYR A 2 -7.87 11.53 7.19
N THR A 3 -8.49 10.38 7.08
CA THR A 3 -8.34 9.25 8.01
C THR A 3 -8.26 7.92 7.26
N VAL A 4 -7.50 6.98 7.82
CA VAL A 4 -7.38 5.60 7.34
C VAL A 4 -6.98 4.71 8.51
N ASP A 5 -7.55 3.50 8.63
CA ASP A 5 -7.14 2.53 9.66
C ASP A 5 -5.97 1.67 9.15
N ALA A 6 -4.78 2.26 9.11
CA ALA A 6 -3.58 1.60 8.62
C ALA A 6 -3.22 0.34 9.42
N ARG A 7 -3.59 0.26 10.71
CA ARG A 7 -3.32 -0.91 11.56
C ARG A 7 -4.18 -2.08 11.12
N SER A 8 -5.49 -1.88 10.97
CA SER A 8 -6.41 -2.94 10.56
C SER A 8 -6.04 -3.46 9.16
N ILE A 9 -5.77 -2.56 8.22
CA ILE A 9 -5.34 -2.93 6.86
C ILE A 9 -4.04 -3.74 6.89
N ALA A 10 -3.03 -3.29 7.64
CA ALA A 10 -1.76 -4.00 7.74
C ALA A 10 -1.90 -5.38 8.38
N MET A 11 -2.70 -5.52 9.44
CA MET A 11 -2.95 -6.81 10.07
C MET A 11 -3.67 -7.78 9.13
N GLU A 12 -4.67 -7.32 8.38
CA GLU A 12 -5.43 -8.15 7.44
C GLU A 12 -4.61 -8.56 6.21
N CYS A 13 -3.83 -7.63 5.64
CA CYS A 13 -3.15 -7.87 4.37
C CYS A 13 -1.73 -8.41 4.53
N LEU A 14 -1.04 -8.07 5.63
CA LEU A 14 0.37 -8.38 5.86
C LEU A 14 0.58 -9.35 7.03
N GLY A 15 -0.47 -9.65 7.81
CA GLY A 15 -0.39 -10.46 9.02
C GLY A 15 0.37 -9.81 10.18
N LYS A 16 0.80 -8.56 10.03
CA LYS A 16 1.61 -7.83 11.00
C LYS A 16 1.38 -6.32 10.86
N ASN A 17 1.54 -5.59 11.97
CA ASN A 17 1.37 -4.15 12.01
C ASN A 17 2.54 -3.42 11.32
N PHE A 18 2.54 -3.43 9.99
CA PHE A 18 3.40 -2.62 9.13
C PHE A 18 2.57 -1.54 8.44
N PRO A 19 2.38 -0.37 9.09
CA PRO A 19 1.49 0.67 8.59
C PRO A 19 2.09 1.46 7.41
N ASN A 20 3.37 1.28 7.09
CA ASN A 20 4.07 2.06 6.06
C ASN A 20 3.40 1.95 4.68
N THR A 21 3.04 0.74 4.25
CA THR A 21 2.41 0.50 2.95
C THR A 21 1.02 1.15 2.88
N PRO A 22 0.10 0.92 3.85
CA PRO A 22 -1.15 1.67 3.91
C PRO A 22 -0.98 3.19 3.93
N MET A 23 -0.05 3.72 4.74
CA MET A 23 0.17 5.16 4.87
C MET A 23 0.76 5.79 3.60
N LEU A 24 1.61 5.06 2.86
CA LEU A 24 2.12 5.49 1.56
C LEU A 24 0.98 5.63 0.55
N SER A 25 0.05 4.67 0.52
CA SER A 25 -1.14 4.78 -0.32
C SER A 25 -2.00 5.98 0.04
N ALA A 26 -2.19 6.20 1.35
CA ALA A 26 -3.00 7.29 1.86
C ALA A 26 -2.44 8.67 1.48
N ILE A 27 -1.12 8.88 1.58
CA ILE A 27 -0.55 10.17 1.20
C ILE A 27 -0.70 10.42 -0.30
N VAL A 28 -0.47 9.41 -1.15
CA VAL A 28 -0.63 9.55 -2.61
C VAL A 28 -2.08 9.86 -2.97
N LYS A 29 -3.05 9.19 -2.34
CA LYS A 29 -4.48 9.47 -2.55
C LYS A 29 -4.86 10.90 -2.20
N VAL A 30 -4.40 11.39 -1.05
CA VAL A 30 -4.74 12.72 -0.55
C VAL A 30 -4.08 13.82 -1.37
N THR A 31 -2.82 13.63 -1.77
CA THR A 31 -2.07 14.67 -2.49
C THR A 31 -2.27 14.64 -3.99
N GLY A 32 -2.68 13.50 -4.56
CA GLY A 32 -2.69 13.29 -6.01
C GLY A 32 -1.29 13.39 -6.63
N ALA A 33 -0.25 13.04 -5.86
CA ALA A 33 1.15 13.18 -6.30
C ALA A 33 1.50 12.28 -7.49
N LEU A 34 0.77 11.18 -7.65
CA LEU A 34 0.86 10.25 -8.77
C LEU A 34 -0.56 9.89 -9.22
N GLU A 35 -0.71 9.65 -10.52
CA GLU A 35 -1.94 9.05 -11.07
C GLU A 35 -2.08 7.60 -10.57
N GLU A 36 -3.32 7.16 -10.38
CA GLU A 36 -3.64 5.90 -9.68
C GLU A 36 -3.00 4.66 -10.33
N ASN A 37 -3.15 4.50 -11.64
CA ASN A 37 -2.59 3.34 -12.34
C ASN A 37 -1.06 3.38 -12.31
N THR A 38 -0.49 4.55 -12.57
CA THR A 38 0.96 4.79 -12.52
C THR A 38 1.52 4.43 -11.14
N PHE A 39 0.85 4.85 -10.08
CA PHE A 39 1.25 4.55 -8.71
C PHE A 39 1.28 3.04 -8.43
N PHE A 40 0.23 2.30 -8.80
CA PHE A 40 0.19 0.87 -8.55
C PHE A 40 1.23 0.09 -9.38
N GLU A 41 1.45 0.48 -10.64
CA GLU A 41 2.45 -0.16 -11.51
C GLU A 41 3.87 0.06 -10.97
N GLU A 42 4.22 1.31 -10.60
CA GLU A 42 5.53 1.62 -10.02
C GLU A 42 5.76 0.91 -8.68
N MET A 43 4.73 0.86 -7.83
CA MET A 43 4.82 0.17 -6.55
C MET A 43 4.98 -1.34 -6.69
N GLU A 44 4.30 -1.95 -7.66
CA GLU A 44 4.47 -3.38 -7.95
C GLU A 44 5.90 -3.68 -8.40
N GLY A 45 6.45 -2.86 -9.31
CA GLY A 45 7.84 -2.97 -9.75
C GLY A 45 8.84 -2.79 -8.60
N SER A 46 8.62 -1.76 -7.77
CA SER A 46 9.44 -1.46 -6.60
C SER A 46 9.44 -2.60 -5.58
N PHE A 47 8.26 -3.18 -5.28
CA PHE A 47 8.15 -4.31 -4.37
C PHE A 47 8.76 -5.58 -4.94
N LYS A 48 8.58 -5.88 -6.23
CA LYS A 48 9.24 -7.02 -6.88
C LYS A 48 10.76 -6.91 -6.80
N HIS A 49 11.31 -5.72 -7.01
CA HIS A 49 12.75 -5.49 -6.86
C HIS A 49 13.21 -5.61 -5.40
N LYS A 50 12.56 -4.90 -4.48
CA LYS A 50 12.91 -4.87 -3.05
C LYS A 50 12.78 -6.24 -2.38
N PHE A 51 11.79 -7.03 -2.79
CA PHE A 51 11.48 -8.34 -2.23
C PHE A 51 11.78 -9.48 -3.20
N ALA A 52 12.79 -9.33 -4.09
CA ALA A 52 13.17 -10.37 -5.04
C ALA A 52 13.50 -11.74 -4.38
N LYS A 53 13.92 -11.73 -3.11
CA LYS A 53 14.19 -12.94 -2.31
C LYS A 53 13.00 -13.44 -1.47
N LYS A 54 11.88 -12.71 -1.49
CA LYS A 54 10.64 -12.99 -0.73
C LYS A 54 9.40 -12.61 -1.56
N PRO A 55 9.19 -13.21 -2.74
CA PRO A 55 8.09 -12.85 -3.63
C PRO A 55 6.70 -13.00 -2.97
N GLU A 56 6.58 -13.87 -1.96
CA GLU A 56 5.36 -14.09 -1.20
C GLU A 56 4.84 -12.85 -0.46
N VAL A 57 5.71 -11.85 -0.19
CA VAL A 57 5.27 -10.62 0.48
C VAL A 57 4.72 -9.56 -0.47
N VAL A 58 4.93 -9.70 -1.79
CA VAL A 58 4.55 -8.69 -2.79
C VAL A 58 3.03 -8.54 -2.85
N ASP A 59 2.31 -9.66 -2.96
CA ASP A 59 0.85 -9.67 -3.06
C ASP A 59 0.18 -8.99 -1.85
N GLY A 60 0.63 -9.33 -0.63
CA GLY A 60 0.14 -8.70 0.59
C GLY A 60 0.37 -7.19 0.62
N ASN A 61 1.54 -6.73 0.18
CA ASN A 61 1.83 -5.30 0.09
C ASN A 61 0.98 -4.59 -0.98
N MET A 62 0.77 -5.21 -2.14
CA MET A 62 -0.12 -4.66 -3.17
C MET A 62 -1.58 -4.59 -2.71
N LYS A 63 -2.05 -5.61 -1.99
CA LYS A 63 -3.39 -5.61 -1.39
C LYS A 63 -3.55 -4.51 -0.34
N ALA A 64 -2.55 -4.33 0.52
CA ALA A 64 -2.54 -3.27 1.52
C ALA A 64 -2.56 -1.86 0.88
N LEU A 65 -1.82 -1.66 -0.22
CA LEU A 65 -1.85 -0.41 -0.99
C LEU A 65 -3.24 -0.10 -1.52
N LYS A 66 -3.83 -1.03 -2.27
CA LYS A 66 -5.13 -0.85 -2.92
C LYS A 66 -6.23 -0.58 -1.89
N LYS A 67 -6.28 -1.41 -0.83
CA LYS A 67 -7.27 -1.25 0.24
C LYS A 67 -7.15 0.10 0.94
N ALA A 68 -5.94 0.54 1.25
CA ALA A 68 -5.74 1.86 1.84
C ALA A 68 -6.10 3.00 0.90
N PHE A 69 -5.86 2.86 -0.41
CA PHE A 69 -6.22 3.89 -1.40
C PHE A 69 -7.75 4.11 -1.46
N GLU A 70 -8.52 3.03 -1.35
CA GLU A 70 -9.99 3.03 -1.36
C GLU A 70 -10.59 3.49 -0.02
N GLU A 71 -9.97 3.15 1.11
CA GLU A 71 -10.51 3.41 2.45
C GLU A 71 -10.22 4.81 3.01
N VAL A 72 -9.32 5.58 2.39
CA VAL A 72 -9.02 6.95 2.81
C VAL A 72 -10.26 7.84 2.66
N LYS A 73 -10.62 8.52 3.75
CA LYS A 73 -11.80 9.41 3.86
C LYS A 73 -11.46 10.70 4.56
#